data_AF-A0A4V1SQF6-F1
#
_entry.id   AF-A0A4V1SQF6-F1
#
_cell.length_a   1.000
_cell.length_b   1.000
_cell.length_c   1.000
_cell.angle_alpha   90.00
_cell.angle_beta   90.00
_cell.angle_gamma   90.00
#
_symmetry.space_group_name_H-M   'P 1'
#
loop_
_entity.id
_entity.type
_entity.pdbx_description
1 polymer ?
#
loop_
_entity_poly.entity_id
_entity_poly.type
_entity_poly.pdbx_seq_one_letter_code
_entity_poly.pdbx_strand_id
1 'polypeptide(L)'
;MNRLLRAAILGSLALSIAACGGKDRPNADLAASQVTTIGVNSYLWRASLDTLSFMPLVQTDSNGGVIVTDWYVNPQVPTDRMKVTVSILDQDLRADALRVVAIREMNRGGQWVA
;
A
#
# COMPACT_ATOMS: atom_id res chain seq x y z
N MET A 1 -30.52 -11.36 -72.19
CA MET A 1 -30.50 -12.01 -70.86
C MET A 1 -29.34 -11.53 -69.96
N ASN A 2 -28.80 -10.31 -70.16
CA ASN A 2 -27.51 -9.88 -69.56
C ASN A 2 -27.66 -8.93 -68.35
N ARG A 3 -28.87 -8.80 -67.78
CA ARG A 3 -29.12 -7.95 -66.60
C ARG A 3 -28.97 -8.71 -65.28
N LEU A 4 -29.13 -10.04 -65.29
CA LEU A 4 -28.97 -10.89 -64.11
C LEU A 4 -27.51 -11.17 -63.76
N LEU A 5 -26.59 -11.11 -64.75
CA LEU A 5 -25.16 -11.37 -64.54
C LEU A 5 -24.44 -10.21 -63.80
N ARG A 6 -24.98 -8.99 -63.85
CA ARG A 6 -24.39 -7.81 -63.19
C ARG A 6 -24.70 -7.73 -61.70
N ALA A 7 -25.77 -8.37 -61.24
CA ALA A 7 -26.14 -8.38 -59.82
C ALA A 7 -25.28 -9.35 -59.00
N ALA A 8 -24.66 -10.36 -59.63
CA ALA A 8 -23.84 -11.34 -58.94
C ALA A 8 -22.44 -10.82 -58.54
N ILE A 9 -21.91 -9.80 -59.23
CA ILE A 9 -20.54 -9.29 -59.00
C ILE A 9 -20.49 -8.28 -57.84
N LEU A 10 -21.63 -7.67 -57.47
CA LEU A 10 -21.73 -6.73 -56.35
C LEU A 10 -22.05 -7.40 -55.00
N GLY A 11 -22.54 -8.65 -55.00
CA GLY A 11 -22.87 -9.38 -53.77
C GLY A 11 -21.67 -9.97 -53.03
N SER A 12 -20.58 -10.27 -53.75
CA SER A 12 -19.39 -10.93 -53.16
C SER A 12 -18.46 -9.99 -52.39
N LEU A 13 -18.63 -8.65 -52.51
CA LEU A 13 -17.78 -7.68 -51.82
C LEU A 13 -18.28 -7.31 -50.42
N ALA A 14 -19.51 -7.70 -50.05
CA ALA A 14 -20.07 -7.41 -48.73
C ALA A 14 -19.69 -8.45 -47.66
N LEU A 15 -19.24 -9.65 -48.04
CA LEU A 15 -18.92 -10.71 -47.08
C LEU A 15 -17.50 -10.65 -46.51
N SER A 16 -16.60 -9.85 -47.08
CA SER A 16 -15.20 -9.77 -46.64
C SER A 16 -14.94 -8.83 -45.46
N ILE A 17 -15.94 -8.05 -45.02
CA ILE A 17 -15.76 -7.08 -43.91
C ILE A 17 -16.17 -7.65 -42.54
N ALA A 18 -16.92 -8.76 -42.51
CA ALA A 18 -17.39 -9.35 -41.24
C ALA A 18 -16.34 -10.23 -40.51
N ALA A 19 -15.18 -10.49 -41.12
CA ALA A 19 -14.21 -11.46 -40.59
C ALA A 19 -13.13 -10.86 -39.64
N CYS A 20 -13.13 -9.55 -39.38
CA CYS A 20 -12.13 -8.90 -38.52
C CYS A 20 -12.69 -8.43 -37.15
N GLY A 21 -13.73 -9.09 -36.63
CA GLY A 21 -14.39 -8.71 -35.37
C GLY A 21 -14.15 -9.62 -34.16
N GLY A 22 -13.57 -10.82 -34.34
CA GLY A 22 -13.39 -11.80 -33.27
C GLY A 22 -12.01 -11.76 -32.65
N LYS A 23 -11.75 -10.76 -31.79
CA LYS A 23 -10.56 -10.76 -30.94
C LYS A 23 -11.01 -11.14 -29.54
N ASP A 24 -10.86 -12.42 -29.19
CA ASP A 24 -10.89 -12.88 -27.80
C ASP A 24 -9.93 -11.98 -27.02
N ARG A 25 -10.51 -11.09 -26.21
CA ARG A 25 -9.74 -10.25 -25.30
C ARG A 25 -9.24 -11.21 -24.24
N PRO A 26 -7.92 -11.46 -24.11
CA PRO A 26 -7.44 -12.14 -22.92
C PRO A 26 -7.93 -11.30 -21.75
N ASN A 27 -8.74 -11.89 -20.89
CA ASN A 27 -9.01 -11.30 -19.59
C ASN A 27 -7.62 -11.17 -18.97
N ALA A 28 -7.13 -9.93 -18.91
CA ALA A 28 -5.99 -9.63 -18.08
C ALA A 28 -6.45 -10.02 -16.68
N ASP A 29 -6.06 -11.21 -16.25
CA ASP A 29 -6.05 -11.58 -14.85
C ASP A 29 -5.13 -10.54 -14.23
N LEU A 30 -5.74 -9.44 -13.82
CA LEU A 30 -5.12 -8.42 -13.01
C LEU A 30 -4.79 -9.20 -11.75
N ALA A 31 -3.59 -9.79 -11.71
CA ALA A 31 -3.04 -10.48 -10.57
C ALA A 31 -3.43 -9.62 -9.38
N ALA A 32 -4.38 -10.12 -8.57
CA ALA A 32 -5.16 -9.30 -7.68
C ALA A 32 -4.19 -8.37 -6.98
N SER A 33 -4.28 -7.06 -7.28
CA SER A 33 -3.50 -6.06 -6.55
C SER A 33 -3.72 -6.44 -5.11
N GLN A 34 -2.68 -6.92 -4.44
CA GLN A 34 -2.73 -7.21 -3.01
C GLN A 34 -2.91 -5.84 -2.38
N VAL A 35 -4.15 -5.34 -2.42
CA VAL A 35 -4.62 -4.21 -1.65
C VAL A 35 -4.50 -4.77 -0.25
N THR A 36 -3.36 -4.52 0.36
CA THR A 36 -3.19 -4.70 1.78
C THR A 36 -4.29 -3.86 2.38
N THR A 37 -5.37 -4.51 2.80
CA THR A 37 -6.50 -3.84 3.41
C THR A 37 -5.99 -3.25 4.71
N ILE A 38 -5.59 -1.98 4.69
CA ILE A 38 -5.17 -1.27 5.88
C ILE A 38 -6.42 -1.14 6.75
N GLY A 39 -6.41 -1.77 7.93
CA GLY A 39 -7.55 -1.79 8.85
C GLY A 39 -7.80 -0.45 9.56
N VAL A 40 -6.87 0.49 9.39
CA VAL A 40 -6.85 1.82 10.00
C VAL A 40 -6.75 2.94 8.96
N ASN A 41 -6.80 4.19 9.40
CA ASN A 41 -6.63 5.33 8.49
C ASN A 41 -5.27 5.29 7.77
N SER A 42 -5.30 5.25 6.42
CA SER A 42 -4.08 5.12 5.61
C SER A 42 -3.17 6.34 5.67
N TYR A 43 -3.71 7.53 5.92
CA TYR A 43 -2.92 8.76 6.08
C TYR A 43 -2.18 8.75 7.41
N LEU A 44 -2.85 8.41 8.51
CA LEU A 44 -2.21 8.29 9.82
C LEU A 44 -1.14 7.19 9.81
N TRP A 45 -1.43 6.06 9.18
CA TRP A 45 -0.48 4.95 9.04
C TRP A 45 0.78 5.38 8.30
N ARG A 46 0.61 5.97 7.10
CA ARG A 46 1.74 6.41 6.29
C ARG A 46 2.53 7.53 6.97
N ALA A 47 1.85 8.51 7.56
CA ALA A 47 2.49 9.61 8.28
C ALA A 47 3.32 9.09 9.48
N SER A 48 2.80 8.10 10.21
CA SER A 48 3.50 7.50 11.35
C SER A 48 4.77 6.76 10.92
N LEU A 49 4.68 5.97 9.84
CA LEU A 49 5.83 5.26 9.28
C LEU A 49 6.90 6.23 8.76
N ASP A 50 6.50 7.28 8.06
CA ASP A 50 7.44 8.27 7.51
C ASP A 50 8.15 9.04 8.63
N THR A 51 7.41 9.41 9.68
CA THR A 51 7.97 10.09 10.86
C THR A 51 8.96 9.21 11.62
N LEU A 52 8.67 7.91 11.76
CA LEU A 52 9.52 6.96 12.49
C LEU A 52 10.60 6.29 11.62
N SER A 53 10.73 6.67 10.35
CA SER A 53 11.62 6.03 9.38
C SER A 53 13.11 6.08 9.75
N PHE A 54 13.50 6.98 10.66
CA PHE A 54 14.86 7.06 11.19
C PHE A 54 15.16 6.02 12.29
N MET A 55 14.14 5.36 12.83
CA MET A 55 14.26 4.31 13.85
C MET A 55 14.06 2.93 13.20
N PRO A 56 14.81 1.89 13.63
CA PRO A 56 14.52 0.53 13.18
C PRO A 56 13.11 0.10 13.61
N LEU A 57 12.34 -0.51 12.71
CA LEU A 57 11.00 -1.03 13.01
C LEU A 57 11.08 -2.52 13.32
N VAL A 58 10.56 -2.96 14.48
CA VAL A 58 10.55 -4.38 14.88
C VAL A 58 9.19 -5.04 14.66
N GLN A 59 8.11 -4.26 14.67
CA GLN A 59 6.76 -4.75 14.40
C GLN A 59 5.94 -3.68 13.67
N THR A 60 5.27 -4.09 12.60
CA THR A 60 4.30 -3.27 11.87
C THR A 60 3.08 -4.11 11.54
N ASP A 61 1.92 -3.74 12.08
CA ASP A 61 0.63 -4.36 11.79
C ASP A 61 -0.33 -3.31 11.24
N SER A 62 -0.53 -3.31 9.92
CA SER A 62 -1.40 -2.38 9.21
C SER A 62 -2.90 -2.64 9.44
N ASN A 63 -3.27 -3.82 9.95
CA ASN A 63 -4.66 -4.17 10.23
C ASN A 63 -5.04 -3.70 11.64
N GLY A 64 -4.18 -3.96 12.62
CA GLY A 64 -4.36 -3.52 14.01
C GLY A 64 -3.88 -2.09 14.30
N GLY A 65 -3.18 -1.44 13.36
CA GLY A 65 -2.68 -0.08 13.53
C GLY A 65 -1.51 0.05 14.49
N VAL A 66 -0.72 -1.01 14.70
CA VAL A 66 0.37 -1.00 15.69
C VAL A 66 1.72 -0.91 15.00
N ILE A 67 2.55 0.04 15.44
CA ILE A 67 3.94 0.22 15.01
C ILE A 67 4.82 0.19 16.25
N VAL A 68 5.84 -0.67 16.27
CA VAL A 68 6.82 -0.75 17.35
C VAL A 68 8.21 -0.58 16.76
N THR A 69 8.97 0.37 17.29
CA THR A 69 10.37 0.56 16.95
C THR A 69 11.28 -0.31 17.83
N ASP A 70 12.52 -0.53 17.38
CA ASP A 70 13.59 -0.95 18.26
C ASP A 70 14.06 0.23 19.13
N TRP A 71 14.99 -0.07 20.03
CA TRP A 71 15.78 0.94 20.73
C TRP A 71 16.65 1.71 19.75
N TYR A 72 16.44 3.02 19.69
CA TYR A 72 17.25 3.95 18.93
C TYR A 72 18.11 4.80 19.88
N VAL A 73 19.40 4.91 19.59
CA VAL A 73 20.33 5.80 20.31
C VAL A 73 20.56 7.04 19.45
N ASN A 74 20.31 8.22 20.02
CA ASN A 74 20.58 9.47 19.32
C ASN A 74 22.10 9.71 19.27
N PRO A 75 22.74 9.88 18.09
CA PRO A 75 24.17 10.14 17.99
C PRO A 75 24.64 11.40 18.74
N GLN A 76 23.76 12.39 18.92
CA GLN A 76 24.06 13.61 19.68
C GLN A 76 24.05 13.37 21.20
N VAL A 77 23.36 12.33 21.67
CA VAL A 77 23.22 11.99 23.09
C VAL A 77 23.34 10.47 23.27
N PRO A 78 24.56 9.90 23.15
CA PRO A 78 24.75 8.44 23.14
C PRO A 78 24.48 7.77 24.49
N THR A 79 24.27 8.57 25.54
CA THR A 79 23.87 8.10 26.87
C THR A 79 22.40 7.73 26.94
N ASP A 80 21.60 8.02 25.91
CA ASP A 80 20.17 7.74 25.90
C ASP A 80 19.79 6.78 24.78
N ARG A 81 18.85 5.88 25.09
CA ARG A 81 18.11 5.14 24.07
C ARG A 81 16.62 5.36 24.23
N MET A 82 15.90 5.33 23.12
CA MET A 82 14.45 5.48 23.11
C MET A 82 13.79 4.40 22.27
N LYS A 83 12.63 3.95 22.72
CA LYS A 83 11.72 3.07 21.98
C LYS A 83 10.38 3.75 21.89
N VAL A 84 9.75 3.67 20.71
CA VAL A 84 8.44 4.26 20.46
C VAL A 84 7.46 3.17 20.01
N THR A 85 6.28 3.20 20.59
CA THR A 85 5.13 2.40 20.19
C THR A 85 4.00 3.34 19.78
N VAL A 86 3.48 3.15 18.58
CA VAL A 86 2.32 3.88 18.06
C VAL A 86 1.16 2.90 17.87
N SER A 87 -0.04 3.32 18.26
CA SER A 87 -1.28 2.59 18.04
C SER A 87 -2.31 3.53 17.41
N ILE A 88 -2.82 3.14 16.24
CA ILE A 88 -3.89 3.84 15.54
C ILE A 88 -5.20 3.17 15.93
N LEU A 89 -6.07 3.92 16.59
CA LEU A 89 -7.26 3.41 17.26
C LEU A 89 -8.50 3.46 16.39
N ASP A 90 -8.50 4.25 15.31
CA ASP A 90 -9.66 4.46 14.45
C ASP A 90 -9.27 4.72 12.98
N GLN A 91 -10.27 4.69 12.11
CA GLN A 91 -10.20 4.99 10.68
C GLN A 91 -10.43 6.47 10.37
N ASP A 92 -10.97 7.25 11.30
CA ASP A 92 -11.14 8.69 11.12
C ASP A 92 -9.81 9.45 11.23
N LEU A 93 -9.67 10.53 10.46
CA LEU A 93 -8.52 11.43 10.54
C LEU A 93 -8.69 12.43 11.69
N ARG A 94 -8.42 11.98 12.92
CA ARG A 94 -8.49 12.81 14.13
C ARG A 94 -7.30 12.57 15.06
N ALA A 95 -6.98 13.56 15.89
CA ALA A 95 -5.78 13.52 16.73
C ALA A 95 -5.83 12.46 17.84
N ASP A 96 -7.02 12.20 18.39
CA ASP A 96 -7.28 11.18 19.42
C ASP A 96 -7.30 9.74 18.85
N ALA A 97 -7.37 9.58 17.53
CA ALA A 97 -7.22 8.27 16.88
C ALA A 97 -5.76 7.77 16.91
N LEU A 98 -4.80 8.56 17.41
CA LEU A 98 -3.40 8.18 17.54
C LEU A 98 -3.00 8.12 19.01
N ARG A 99 -2.48 6.97 19.45
CA ARG A 99 -1.82 6.83 20.75
C ARG A 99 -0.34 6.56 20.54
N VAL A 100 0.50 7.38 21.16
CA VAL A 100 1.96 7.25 21.08
C VAL A 100 2.53 7.11 22.48
N VAL A 101 3.36 6.08 22.67
CA VAL A 101 4.10 5.83 23.91
C VAL A 101 5.58 5.79 23.56
N ALA A 102 6.38 6.64 24.22
CA ALA A 102 7.82 6.64 24.10
C ALA A 102 8.43 6.31 25.46
N ILE A 103 9.35 5.35 25.48
CA ILE A 103 10.12 4.98 26.66
C ILE A 103 11.57 5.39 26.38
N ARG A 104 12.18 6.09 27.34
CA ARG A 104 13.60 6.47 27.31
C ARG A 104 14.31 5.73 28.41
N GLU A 105 15.53 5.30 28.13
CA GLU A 105 16.47 4.80 29.14
C GLU A 105 17.79 5.54 29.03
N MET A 106 18.39 5.85 30.18
CA MET A 106 19.70 6.46 30.31
C MET A 106 20.74 5.41 30.71
N ASN A 107 21.90 5.46 30.10
CA ASN A 107 23.04 4.64 30.48
C ASN A 107 23.73 5.25 31.71
N ARG A 108 23.62 4.58 32.85
CA ARG A 108 24.33 4.90 34.09
C ARG A 108 25.35 3.81 34.37
N GLY A 109 26.62 4.07 34.03
CA GLY A 109 27.72 3.16 34.35
C GLY A 109 27.65 1.79 33.66
N GLY A 110 27.10 1.73 32.45
CA GLY A 110 26.94 0.49 31.68
C GLY A 110 25.57 -0.19 31.85
N GLN A 111 24.70 0.36 32.71
CA GLN A 111 23.33 -0.13 32.89
C GLN A 111 22.32 0.87 32.33
N TRP A 112 21.36 0.37 31.56
CA TRP A 112 20.25 1.17 31.06
C TRP A 112 19.14 1.24 32.11
N VAL A 113 18.75 2.47 32.47
CA VAL A 113 17.75 2.75 33.52
C VAL A 113 16.70 3.68 32.95
N ALA A 114 15.42 3.35 33.14
CA ALA A 114 14.27 4.17 32.71
C ALA A 114 14.08 5.42 33.58
#